data_AF-A0A847PHM2-F1
#
_entry.id   AF-A0A847PHM2-F1
#
_cell.length_a   1.000
_cell.length_b   1.000
_cell.length_c   1.000
_cell.angle_alpha   90.00
_cell.angle_beta   90.00
_cell.angle_gamma   90.00
#
_symmetry.space_group_name_H-M   'P 1'
#
loop_
_entity.id
_entity.type
_entity.pdbx_description
1 polymer ?
#
loop_
_entity_poly.entity_id
_entity_poly.type
_entity_poly.pdbx_seq_one_letter_code
_entity_poly.pdbx_strand_id
1 'polypeptide(L)' 'MPNRICDSCGKLKDVQGGKTCENGHFICKDCVYAGIGFMGFGSVLTTCPICKKPLR' A
#
# COMPACT_ATOMS: atom_id res chain seq x y z
N MET A 1 7.05 -4.09 16.49
CA MET A 1 7.10 -4.19 15.02
C MET A 1 7.42 -2.81 14.46
N PRO A 2 8.05 -2.68 13.28
CA PRO A 2 8.31 -1.37 12.69
C PRO A 2 6.98 -0.76 12.21
N ASN A 3 6.69 0.46 12.62
CA ASN A 3 5.52 1.19 12.17
C ASN A 3 5.97 2.31 11.23
N ARG A 4 5.22 2.52 10.14
CA ARG A 4 5.50 3.57 9.16
C ARG A 4 4.20 4.27 8.77
N ILE A 5 4.31 5.57 8.48
CA ILE A 5 3.18 6.35 7.99
C ILE A 5 2.93 5.94 6.54
N CYS A 6 1.71 5.51 6.24
CA CYS A 6 1.31 5.24 4.86
C CYS A 6 1.23 6.56 4.08
N ASP A 7 2.02 6.69 3.02
CA ASP A 7 2.01 7.89 2.18
C ASP A 7 0.69 8.05 1.40
N SER A 8 -0.12 6.99 1.28
CA SER A 8 -1.42 7.05 0.61
C SER A 8 -2.57 7.49 1.52
N CYS A 9 -2.58 7.09 2.79
CA CYS A 9 -3.70 7.39 3.71
C CYS A 9 -3.31 8.22 4.92
N GLY A 10 -2.02 8.56 5.07
CA GLY A 10 -1.49 9.39 6.16
C GLY A 10 -1.56 8.75 7.55
N LYS A 11 -1.97 7.48 7.66
CA LYS A 11 -2.12 6.77 8.94
C LYS A 11 -0.84 6.01 9.28
N LEU A 12 -0.49 6.01 10.57
CA LEU A 12 0.57 5.16 11.11
C LEU A 12 0.08 3.70 11.04
N LYS A 13 0.81 2.87 10.32
CA LYS A 13 0.45 1.47 10.05
C LYS A 13 1.67 0.58 10.22
N ASP A 14 1.42 -0.68 10.56
CA ASP A 14 2.46 -1.70 10.55
C ASP A 14 3.02 -1.85 9.13
N VAL A 15 4.34 -2.00 9.02
CA VAL A 15 4.98 -2.29 7.72
C VAL A 15 4.63 -3.68 7.19
N GLN A 16 4.08 -4.54 8.04
CA GLN A 16 3.75 -5.92 7.69
C GLN A 16 2.62 -5.97 6.64
N GLY A 17 2.94 -6.51 5.46
CA GLY A 17 2.02 -6.60 4.33
C GLY A 17 1.80 -5.29 3.58
N GLY A 18 2.44 -4.20 3.99
CA GLY A 18 2.54 -2.98 3.19
C GLY A 18 3.56 -3.17 2.06
N LYS A 19 3.36 -2.46 0.96
CA LYS A 19 4.29 -2.45 -0.18
C LYS A 19 5.04 -1.13 -0.23
N THR A 20 6.25 -1.18 -0.78
CA THR A 20 7.04 0.03 -1.01
C THR A 20 7.37 0.16 -2.48
N CYS A 21 7.34 1.39 -3.00
CA CYS A 21 7.86 1.63 -4.34
C CYS A 21 9.38 1.84 -4.30
N GLU A 22 10.01 1.80 -5.47
CA GLU A 22 11.46 2.00 -5.66
C GLU A 22 11.95 3.39 -5.20
N ASN A 23 11.06 4.38 -5.15
CA ASN A 23 11.36 5.72 -4.64
C ASN A 23 11.22 5.82 -3.11
N GLY A 24 10.81 4.75 -2.43
CA GLY A 24 10.70 4.70 -0.97
C GLY A 24 9.34 5.09 -0.38
N HIS A 25 8.31 5.35 -1.18
CA HIS A 25 6.94 5.54 -0.69
C HIS A 25 6.37 4.24 -0.12
N PHE A 26 5.83 4.30 1.08
CA PHE A 26 5.24 3.18 1.79
C PHE A 26 3.71 3.24 1.69
N ILE A 27 3.12 2.15 1.19
CA ILE A 27 1.69 1.98 1.04
C ILE A 27 1.26 0.84 1.95
N CYS A 28 0.39 1.12 2.92
CA CYS A 28 -0.08 0.09 3.85
C CYS A 28 -0.91 -0.98 3.14
N LYS A 29 -0.98 -2.18 3.74
CA LYS A 29 -1.75 -3.31 3.21
C LYS A 29 -3.20 -2.91 2.90
N ASP A 30 -3.83 -2.12 3.77
CA ASP A 30 -5.23 -1.72 3.60
C ASP A 30 -5.42 -0.91 2.31
N CYS A 31 -4.46 -0.06 1.95
CA CYS A 31 -4.46 0.70 0.69
C CYS A 31 -4.09 -0.16 -0.51
N VAL A 32 -3.13 -1.09 -0.35
CA VAL A 32 -2.75 -2.06 -1.39
C VAL A 32 -3.92 -2.98 -1.75
N TYR A 33 -4.70 -3.38 -0.75
CA TYR A 33 -5.81 -4.32 -0.89
C TYR A 33 -7.18 -3.62 -0.82
N ALA A 34 -7.23 -2.29 -0.83
CA ALA A 34 -8.48 -1.52 -0.72
C ALA A 34 -9.49 -1.85 -1.84
N GLY A 35 -9.00 -2.31 -3.00
CA GLY A 35 -9.83 -2.75 -4.11
C GLY A 35 -10.48 -4.11 -3.90
N ILE A 36 -10.04 -4.92 -2.93
CA ILE A 36 -10.64 -6.22 -2.57
C ILE A 36 -11.88 -5.97 -1.73
N GLY A 37 -12.97 -5.69 -2.43
CA GLY A 37 -14.30 -5.70 -1.82
C GLY A 37 -14.70 -7.09 -1.31
N PHE A 38 -15.85 -7.13 -0.63
CA PHE A 38 -16.46 -8.28 0.07
C PHE A 38 -16.62 -9.59 -0.74
N MET A 39 -16.37 -9.54 -2.06
CA MET A 39 -16.52 -10.66 -3.01
C MET A 39 -15.19 -11.30 -3.43
N GLY A 40 -14.05 -10.89 -2.87
CA GLY A 40 -12.74 -11.46 -3.22
C GLY A 40 -12.21 -11.07 -4.61
N PHE A 41 -12.96 -10.30 -5.38
CA PHE A 41 -12.52 -9.67 -6.62
C PHE A 41 -12.05 -8.25 -6.33
N GLY A 42 -10.74 -8.08 -6.17
CA GLY A 42 -10.16 -6.76 -6.08
C GLY A 42 -8.79 -6.65 -6.66
N SER A 43 -8.56 -5.53 -7.34
CA SER A 43 -7.27 -5.17 -7.89
C SER A 43 -6.31 -4.90 -6.74
N VAL A 44 -5.30 -5.76 -6.59
CA VAL A 44 -4.14 -5.43 -5.75
C VAL A 44 -3.46 -4.23 -6.39
N LEU A 45 -3.21 -3.18 -5.60
CA LEU A 45 -2.47 -2.02 -6.06
C LEU A 45 -1.04 -2.46 -6.38
N THR A 46 -0.74 -2.64 -7.67
CA THR A 46 0.60 -3.00 -8.16
C THR A 46 1.45 -1.77 -8.45
N THR A 47 0.86 -0.58 -8.40
CA THR A 47 1.48 0.68 -8.81
C THR A 47 1.27 1.73 -7.72
N CYS A 48 2.32 2.52 -7.45
CA CYS A 48 2.31 3.56 -6.44
C CYS A 48 1.38 4.70 -6.87
N PRO A 49 0.43 5.12 -6.02
CA PRO A 49 -0.51 6.20 -6.37
C PRO A 49 0.18 7.57 -6.47
N ILE A 50 1.40 7.71 -5.95
CA ILE A 50 2.14 8.98 -5.88
C ILE A 50 3.05 9.13 -7.11
N CYS A 51 3.93 8.15 -7.34
CA CYS A 51 4.95 8.24 -8.40
C CYS A 51 4.66 7.36 -9.61
N LYS A 52 3.53 6.63 -9.62
CA LYS A 52 3.13 5.70 -10.69
C LYS A 52 4.15 4.60 -11.01
N LYS A 53 5.11 4.36 -10.11
CA LYS A 53 6.08 3.26 -10.21
C LYS A 53 5.53 1.96 -9.64
N PRO A 54 6.03 0.80 -10.05
CA PRO A 54 5.62 -0.48 -9.47
C PRO A 54 5.88 -0.54 -7.96
N LEU A 55 4.91 -1.11 -7.23
CA LEU A 55 5.00 -1.43 -5.81
C LEU A 55 5.58 -2.84 -5.64
N ARG A 56 6.67 -2.95 -4.88
CA ARG A 56 7.29 -4.23 -4.51
C ARG A 56 6.87 -4.62 -3.10
#